data_AF-A0A6J7QTN9-F1
#
_entry.id   AF-A0A6J7QTN9-F1
#
_cell.length_a   1.000
_cell.length_b   1.000
_cell.length_c   1.000
_cell.angle_alpha   90.00
_cell.angle_beta   90.00
_cell.angle_gamma   90.00
#
_symmetry.space_group_name_H-M   'P 1'
#
loop_
_entity.id
_entity.type
_entity.pdbx_description
1 polymer ?
#
loop_
_entity_poly.entity_id
_entity_poly.type
_entity_poly.pdbx_seq_one_letter_code
_entity_poly.pdbx_strand_id
1 'polypeptide(L)'
;MLAPNWVPYSQRIQPGDLGVGDVVPTSPDDERLVPVANALPGEEELDLAQLFEFGLGRARVLSIVGRDAASKRWYEGDRGPKAPIAAAAPKPCGSCGFFIPIAGSLRSAFGVCSNAISPEDARVVSIDHGCGAHSEALIKAE
;
A
#
# COMPACT_ATOMS: atom_id res chain seq x y z
N MET A 1 42.10 -5.93 2.05
CA MET A 1 40.66 -5.72 2.32
C MET A 1 40.15 -6.97 3.03
N LEU A 2 39.49 -6.83 4.18
CA LEU A 2 38.85 -7.96 4.88
C LEU A 2 37.44 -8.14 4.33
N ALA A 3 37.00 -9.39 4.16
CA ALA A 3 35.64 -9.68 3.75
C ALA A 3 34.64 -9.22 4.82
N PRO A 4 33.45 -8.74 4.43
CA PRO A 4 32.40 -8.39 5.39
C PRO A 4 31.96 -9.62 6.19
N ASN A 5 31.41 -9.37 7.38
CA ASN A 5 30.84 -10.43 8.20
C ASN A 5 29.70 -11.14 7.46
N TRP A 6 29.64 -12.47 7.60
CA TRP A 6 28.55 -13.26 7.05
C TRP A 6 27.23 -12.90 7.75
N VAL A 7 26.18 -12.66 6.97
CA VAL A 7 24.82 -12.34 7.43
C VAL A 7 23.87 -13.43 6.92
N PRO A 8 22.93 -13.98 7.70
CA PRO A 8 21.95 -14.97 7.22
C PRO A 8 21.17 -14.50 5.99
N TYR A 9 20.84 -15.43 5.07
CA TYR A 9 20.11 -15.09 3.82
C TYR A 9 18.82 -14.31 4.08
N SER A 10 18.01 -14.73 5.04
CA SER A 10 16.74 -14.08 5.41
C SER A 10 16.90 -12.61 5.84
N GLN A 11 18.09 -12.22 6.31
CA GLN A 11 18.39 -10.85 6.73
C GLN A 11 18.99 -10.00 5.59
N ARG A 12 19.24 -10.60 4.42
CA ARG A 12 19.79 -9.90 3.25
C ARG A 12 18.73 -9.53 2.20
N ILE A 13 17.53 -10.11 2.29
CA ILE A 13 16.48 -9.94 1.27
C ILE A 13 16.03 -8.48 1.20
N GLN A 14 16.14 -7.90 0.02
CA GLN A 14 15.73 -6.55 -0.34
C GLN A 14 14.53 -6.57 -1.31
N PRO A 15 13.83 -5.44 -1.46
CA PRO A 15 12.85 -5.29 -2.53
C PRO A 15 13.47 -5.61 -3.90
N GLY A 16 12.86 -6.52 -4.65
CA GLY A 16 13.32 -6.95 -5.97
C GLY A 16 14.13 -8.26 -5.98
N ASP A 17 14.55 -8.77 -4.83
CA ASP A 17 15.33 -10.03 -4.76
C ASP A 17 14.50 -11.29 -5.01
N LEU A 18 13.16 -11.20 -4.96
CA LEU A 18 12.27 -12.35 -5.09
C LEU A 18 11.77 -12.49 -6.52
N GLY A 19 11.97 -13.68 -7.08
CA GLY A 19 11.48 -14.12 -8.38
C GLY A 19 10.45 -15.24 -8.30
N VAL A 20 10.20 -15.88 -9.44
CA VAL A 20 9.22 -16.98 -9.56
C VAL A 20 9.73 -18.21 -8.82
N GLY A 21 8.95 -18.67 -7.83
CA GLY A 21 9.24 -19.88 -7.06
C GLY A 21 9.98 -19.65 -5.74
N ASP A 22 10.44 -18.41 -5.48
CA ASP A 22 11.10 -18.09 -4.21
C ASP A 22 10.09 -18.11 -3.05
N VAL A 23 10.50 -18.72 -1.94
CA VAL A 23 9.74 -18.76 -0.69
C VAL A 23 10.56 -18.15 0.42
N VAL A 24 10.06 -17.06 1.00
CA VAL A 24 10.66 -16.40 2.16
C VAL A 24 9.80 -16.67 3.39
N PRO A 25 10.26 -17.50 4.33
CA PRO A 25 9.55 -17.70 5.58
C PRO A 25 9.44 -16.40 6.35
N THR A 26 8.21 -16.02 6.70
CA THR A 26 7.99 -14.89 7.60
C THR A 26 8.35 -15.29 9.03
N SER A 27 9.08 -14.43 9.74
CA SER A 27 9.40 -14.66 11.16
C SER A 27 8.12 -14.91 11.98
N PRO A 28 8.13 -15.83 12.96
CA PRO A 28 7.05 -15.97 13.93
C PRO A 28 6.78 -14.65 14.67
N ASP A 29 7.84 -13.92 14.99
CA ASP A 29 7.84 -12.69 15.80
C ASP A 29 7.89 -11.41 14.94
N ASP A 30 7.40 -11.46 13.71
CA ASP A 30 7.33 -10.27 12.84
C ASP A 30 6.32 -9.26 13.40
N GLU A 31 6.82 -8.15 13.97
CA GLU A 31 6.01 -7.10 14.60
C GLU A 31 4.99 -6.45 13.65
N ARG A 32 5.18 -6.59 12.34
CA ARG A 32 4.27 -6.07 11.32
C ARG A 32 2.99 -6.90 11.21
N LEU A 33 2.95 -8.07 11.86
CA LEU A 33 1.84 -9.00 11.81
C LEU A 33 1.30 -9.29 13.21
N VAL A 34 -0.01 -9.48 13.31
CA VAL A 34 -0.72 -9.95 14.51
C VAL A 34 -1.68 -11.07 14.13
N PRO A 35 -2.02 -11.98 15.06
CA PRO A 35 -3.13 -12.91 14.87
C PRO A 35 -4.41 -12.15 14.48
N VAL A 36 -5.22 -12.70 13.58
CA VAL A 36 -6.46 -12.05 13.11
C VAL A 36 -7.40 -11.69 14.26
N ALA A 37 -7.47 -12.55 15.29
CA ALA A 37 -8.27 -12.30 16.50
C ALA A 37 -7.87 -11.02 17.23
N ASN A 38 -6.62 -10.59 17.13
CA ASN A 38 -6.10 -9.38 17.79
C ASN A 38 -6.29 -8.12 16.92
N ALA A 39 -6.75 -8.27 15.68
CA ALA A 39 -7.00 -7.17 14.75
C ALA A 39 -8.47 -6.77 14.66
N LEU A 40 -9.36 -7.54 15.28
CA LEU A 40 -10.79 -7.26 15.35
C LEU A 40 -11.07 -6.27 16.50
N PRO A 41 -11.97 -5.29 16.30
CA PRO A 41 -12.53 -4.50 17.40
C PRO A 41 -13.08 -5.42 18.50
N GLY A 42 -12.85 -5.05 19.76
CA GLY A 42 -12.97 -5.95 20.89
C GLY A 42 -14.36 -6.53 21.16
N GLU A 43 -15.46 -5.86 20.83
CA GLU A 43 -16.82 -6.32 21.18
C GLU A 43 -17.87 -5.57 20.33
N GLU A 44 -17.93 -5.82 19.02
CA GLU A 44 -19.10 -5.46 18.21
C GLU A 44 -19.48 -6.65 17.31
N GLU A 45 -20.77 -6.84 17.09
CA GLU A 45 -21.31 -7.81 16.14
C GLU A 45 -20.94 -7.36 14.72
N LEU A 46 -19.69 -7.63 14.34
CA LEU A 46 -19.17 -7.34 13.01
C LEU A 46 -19.96 -8.14 12.00
N ASP A 47 -20.47 -7.48 10.97
CA ASP A 47 -21.12 -8.19 9.89
C ASP A 47 -20.12 -9.05 9.09
N LEU A 48 -20.64 -9.96 8.27
CA LEU A 48 -19.80 -10.87 7.47
C LEU A 48 -18.84 -10.11 6.53
N ALA A 49 -19.23 -8.96 5.98
CA ALA A 49 -18.39 -8.18 5.09
C ALA A 49 -17.22 -7.56 5.85
N GLN A 50 -17.48 -7.02 7.05
CA GLN A 50 -16.47 -6.48 7.95
C GLN A 50 -15.52 -7.59 8.42
N LEU A 51 -16.03 -8.77 8.78
CA LEU A 51 -15.18 -9.91 9.16
C LEU A 51 -14.21 -10.31 8.05
N PHE A 52 -14.67 -10.40 6.79
CA PHE A 52 -13.79 -10.66 5.65
C PHE A 52 -12.80 -9.52 5.40
N GLU A 53 -13.22 -8.26 5.54
CA GLU A 53 -12.38 -7.08 5.41
C GLU A 53 -11.26 -7.06 6.49
N PHE A 54 -11.55 -7.56 7.69
CA PHE A 54 -10.56 -7.76 8.76
C PHE A 54 -9.70 -9.02 8.60
N GLY A 55 -9.91 -9.79 7.53
CA GLY A 55 -9.06 -10.92 7.16
C GLY A 55 -9.50 -12.25 7.79
N LEU A 56 -10.80 -12.44 8.08
CA LEU A 56 -11.35 -13.74 8.43
C LEU A 56 -10.87 -14.80 7.43
N GLY A 57 -10.26 -15.88 7.95
CA GLY A 57 -9.60 -16.93 7.16
C GLY A 57 -8.07 -16.80 7.05
N ARG A 58 -7.47 -15.70 7.51
CA ARG A 58 -6.00 -15.52 7.56
C ARG A 58 -5.48 -15.85 8.96
N ALA A 59 -4.35 -16.55 9.04
CA ALA A 59 -3.69 -16.80 10.32
C ALA A 59 -3.20 -15.51 10.99
N ARG A 60 -2.66 -14.58 10.20
CA ARG A 60 -2.15 -13.28 10.64
C ARG A 60 -2.53 -12.18 9.64
N VAL A 61 -2.71 -10.97 10.15
CA VAL A 61 -2.97 -9.74 9.38
C VAL A 61 -2.03 -8.63 9.82
N LEU A 62 -2.02 -7.50 9.11
CA LEU A 62 -1.14 -6.38 9.47
C LEU A 62 -1.48 -5.84 10.87
N SER A 63 -0.43 -5.66 11.67
CA SER A 63 -0.49 -4.93 12.93
C SER A 63 -0.59 -3.42 12.67
N ILE A 64 -0.76 -2.63 13.73
CA ILE A 64 -0.64 -1.17 13.62
C ILE A 64 0.74 -0.74 13.12
N VAL A 65 1.81 -1.39 13.59
CA VAL A 65 3.19 -1.13 13.17
C VAL A 65 3.36 -1.44 11.68
N GLY A 66 2.81 -2.56 11.21
CA GLY A 66 2.85 -2.94 9.80
C GLY A 66 2.11 -1.96 8.90
N ARG A 67 0.95 -1.45 9.35
CA ARG A 67 0.17 -0.44 8.63
C ARG A 67 0.90 0.91 8.57
N ASP A 68 1.49 1.34 9.69
CA ASP A 68 2.23 2.60 9.78
C ASP A 68 3.51 2.58 8.94
N ALA A 69 4.26 1.47 8.97
CA ALA A 69 5.43 1.29 8.13
C ALA A 69 5.07 1.32 6.63
N ALA A 70 3.94 0.72 6.25
CA ALA A 70 3.45 0.73 4.87
C ALA A 70 2.98 2.14 4.45
N SER A 71 2.16 2.80 5.28
CA SER A 71 1.64 4.14 5.00
C SER A 71 2.78 5.15 4.82
N LYS A 72 3.76 5.13 5.73
CA LYS A 72 4.94 6.00 5.64
C LYS A 72 5.70 5.78 4.34
N ARG A 73 6.05 4.53 4.02
CA ARG A 73 6.79 4.20 2.79
C ARG A 73 6.03 4.58 1.53
N TRP A 74 4.71 4.39 1.49
CA TRP A 74 3.91 4.74 0.32
C TRP A 74 3.75 6.26 0.16
N TYR A 75 3.49 6.97 1.26
CA TYR A 75 3.29 8.42 1.25
C TYR A 75 4.59 9.20 0.99
N GLU A 76 5.73 8.72 1.49
CA GLU A 76 7.05 9.29 1.20
C GLU A 76 7.62 8.78 -0.15
N GLY A 77 6.96 7.78 -0.74
CA GLY A 77 7.39 7.14 -1.97
C GLY A 77 7.14 7.97 -3.22
N ASP A 78 7.49 7.37 -4.34
CA ASP A 78 7.33 7.93 -5.68
C ASP A 78 5.86 8.04 -6.14
N ARG A 79 4.92 7.51 -5.35
CA ARG A 79 3.45 7.57 -5.51
C ARG A 79 2.77 8.35 -4.37
N GLY A 80 3.57 9.13 -3.64
CA GLY A 80 3.11 10.12 -2.67
C GLY A 80 2.83 11.48 -3.31
N PRO A 81 2.36 12.46 -2.53
CA PRO A 81 2.01 13.80 -3.04
C PRO A 81 3.22 14.61 -3.52
N LYS A 82 4.42 14.27 -3.03
CA LYS A 82 5.66 14.99 -3.36
C LYS A 82 6.36 14.43 -4.59
N ALA A 83 5.81 13.38 -5.22
CA ALA A 83 6.37 12.84 -6.44
C ALA A 83 6.38 13.90 -7.57
N PRO A 84 7.42 13.95 -8.43
CA PRO A 84 7.47 14.92 -9.51
C PRO A 84 6.23 14.89 -10.43
N ILE A 85 5.69 13.69 -10.71
CA ILE A 85 4.46 13.53 -11.49
C ILE A 85 3.23 14.12 -10.79
N ALA A 86 3.14 13.98 -9.46
CA ALA A 86 2.06 14.55 -8.67
C ALA A 86 2.12 16.07 -8.65
N ALA A 87 3.32 16.64 -8.51
CA ALA A 87 3.52 18.09 -8.55
C ALA A 87 3.15 18.71 -9.91
N ALA A 88 3.30 17.95 -11.01
CA ALA A 88 2.92 18.37 -12.35
C ALA A 88 1.46 18.07 -12.71
N ALA A 89 0.76 17.25 -11.92
CA ALA A 89 -0.60 16.85 -12.20
C ALA A 89 -1.60 17.98 -11.90
N PRO A 90 -2.66 18.12 -12.72
CA PRO A 90 -3.62 19.21 -12.55
C PRO A 90 -4.56 19.03 -11.35
N LYS A 91 -4.77 17.79 -10.89
CA LYS A 91 -5.71 17.42 -9.83
C LYS A 91 -5.24 16.16 -9.09
N PRO A 92 -5.57 16.03 -7.79
CA PRO A 92 -5.18 14.86 -6.98
C PRO A 92 -6.07 13.64 -7.22
N CYS A 93 -5.60 12.47 -6.84
CA CYS A 93 -6.28 11.18 -6.96
C CYS A 93 -7.61 11.16 -6.19
N GLY A 94 -7.71 11.85 -5.05
CA GLY A 94 -8.91 11.90 -4.22
C GLY A 94 -10.13 12.53 -4.87
N SER A 95 -9.96 13.31 -5.95
CA SER A 95 -11.05 13.81 -6.79
C SER A 95 -11.24 13.05 -8.11
N CYS A 96 -10.47 11.99 -8.34
CA CYS A 96 -10.45 11.27 -9.62
C CYS A 96 -11.50 10.15 -9.63
N GLY A 97 -12.30 10.08 -10.69
CA GLY A 97 -13.28 9.00 -10.88
C GLY A 97 -12.67 7.61 -11.10
N PHE A 98 -11.36 7.53 -11.37
CA PHE A 98 -10.61 6.27 -11.48
C PHE A 98 -9.92 5.85 -10.17
N PHE A 99 -10.17 6.55 -9.07
CA PHE A 99 -9.60 6.22 -7.77
C PHE A 99 -10.48 5.22 -7.03
N ILE A 100 -9.92 4.06 -6.71
CA ILE A 100 -10.58 3.03 -5.90
C ILE A 100 -9.93 3.04 -4.51
N PRO A 101 -10.62 3.47 -3.44
CA PRO A 101 -10.06 3.47 -2.09
C PRO A 101 -9.66 2.05 -1.64
N ILE A 102 -8.51 1.94 -0.96
CA ILE A 102 -8.15 0.68 -0.28
C ILE A 102 -9.14 0.44 0.87
N ALA A 103 -9.45 -0.81 1.19
CA ALA A 103 -10.33 -1.16 2.30
C ALA A 103 -9.72 -0.85 3.69
N GLY A 104 -10.57 -0.81 4.72
CA GLY A 104 -10.16 -0.69 6.12
C GLY A 104 -9.56 0.67 6.49
N SER A 105 -8.63 0.66 7.45
CA SER A 105 -8.11 1.88 8.07
C SER A 105 -7.21 2.74 7.18
N LEU A 106 -6.76 2.23 6.02
CA LEU A 106 -5.97 3.00 5.05
C LEU A 106 -6.82 3.74 4.02
N ARG A 107 -8.13 3.51 3.98
CA ARG A 107 -9.05 4.01 2.95
C ARG A 107 -9.06 5.54 2.77
N SER A 108 -8.79 6.27 3.83
CA SER A 108 -8.82 7.74 3.85
C SER A 108 -7.55 8.36 3.26
N ALA A 109 -6.46 7.60 3.16
CA ALA A 109 -5.16 8.11 2.74
C ALA A 109 -4.65 7.47 1.44
N PHE A 110 -5.12 6.28 1.07
CA PHE A 110 -4.60 5.52 -0.07
C PHE A 110 -5.70 4.83 -0.88
N GLY A 111 -5.41 4.65 -2.16
CA GLY A 111 -6.24 3.92 -3.11
C GLY A 111 -5.42 3.30 -4.23
N VAL A 112 -6.11 2.72 -5.19
CA VAL A 112 -5.53 2.18 -6.42
C VAL A 112 -6.08 2.95 -7.61
N CYS A 113 -5.20 3.31 -8.56
CA CYS A 113 -5.63 3.87 -9.83
C CYS A 113 -6.11 2.75 -10.76
N SER A 114 -7.29 2.91 -11.36
CA SER A 114 -7.87 1.98 -12.34
C SER A 114 -7.91 2.52 -13.77
N ASN A 115 -7.15 3.59 -14.03
CA ASN A 115 -7.11 4.19 -15.36
C ASN A 115 -5.99 3.56 -16.20
N ALA A 116 -6.35 2.73 -17.19
CA ALA A 116 -5.39 2.02 -18.05
C ALA A 116 -4.40 2.91 -18.82
N ILE A 117 -4.70 4.19 -19.04
CA ILE A 117 -3.77 5.13 -19.69
C ILE A 117 -2.84 5.86 -18.70
N SER A 118 -3.12 5.73 -17.40
CA SER A 118 -2.28 6.29 -16.33
C SER A 118 -1.02 5.44 -16.18
N PRO A 119 0.15 6.05 -15.96
CA PRO A 119 1.34 5.29 -15.55
C PRO A 119 1.16 4.62 -14.17
N GLU A 120 0.14 5.03 -13.41
CA GLU A 120 -0.17 4.51 -12.08
C GLU A 120 -1.23 3.40 -12.07
N ASP A 121 -1.66 2.90 -13.24
CA ASP A 121 -2.64 1.82 -13.31
C ASP A 121 -2.20 0.60 -12.48
N ALA A 122 -3.15 0.07 -11.69
CA ALA A 122 -2.92 -1.03 -10.76
C ALA A 122 -1.77 -0.78 -9.76
N ARG A 123 -1.53 0.48 -9.36
CA ARG A 123 -0.59 0.86 -8.29
C ARG A 123 -1.30 1.53 -7.13
N VAL A 124 -0.74 1.36 -5.94
CA VAL A 124 -1.18 2.09 -4.75
C VAL A 124 -0.67 3.53 -4.83
N VAL A 125 -1.57 4.49 -4.65
CA VAL A 125 -1.29 5.93 -4.67
C VAL A 125 -1.86 6.58 -3.42
N SER A 126 -1.21 7.64 -2.93
CA SER A 126 -1.80 8.48 -1.90
C SER A 126 -2.99 9.27 -2.46
N ILE A 127 -3.94 9.63 -1.61
CA ILE A 127 -5.14 10.38 -2.00
C ILE A 127 -4.82 11.76 -2.59
N ASP A 128 -3.67 12.33 -2.22
CA ASP A 128 -3.14 13.61 -2.69
C ASP A 128 -2.06 13.46 -3.78
N HIS A 129 -1.81 12.24 -4.28
CA HIS A 129 -0.99 11.99 -5.46
C HIS A 129 -1.69 12.48 -6.74
N GLY A 130 -0.99 12.58 -7.86
CA GLY A 130 -1.58 12.88 -9.16
C GLY A 130 -0.75 12.31 -10.31
N CYS A 131 -1.41 11.85 -11.37
CA CYS A 131 -0.76 11.15 -12.48
C CYS A 131 -0.90 11.82 -13.86
N GLY A 132 -1.59 12.98 -13.93
CA GLY A 132 -1.90 13.66 -15.19
C GLY A 132 -3.11 13.09 -15.95
N ALA A 133 -3.37 11.79 -15.85
CA ALA A 133 -4.52 11.11 -16.47
C ALA A 133 -5.79 11.16 -15.59
N HIS A 134 -6.10 12.34 -15.03
CA HIS A 134 -7.27 12.53 -14.17
C HIS A 134 -8.57 12.47 -15.00
N SER A 135 -9.65 11.92 -14.44
CA SER A 135 -10.97 11.82 -15.10
C SER A 135 -11.61 13.17 -15.49
N GLU A 136 -10.99 14.28 -15.07
CA GLU A 136 -11.45 15.64 -15.28
C GLU A 136 -10.27 16.59 -15.53
N ALA A 137 -9.17 16.05 -16.08
CA ALA A 137 -8.07 16.88 -16.54
C ALA A 137 -8.56 17.72 -17.73
N LEU A 138 -8.57 19.03 -17.56
CA LEU A 138 -8.85 19.97 -18.64
C LEU A 138 -7.52 20.53 -19.14
N ILE A 139 -7.30 20.43 -20.44
CA ILE A 139 -6.23 21.19 -21.10
C ILE A 139 -6.78 22.61 -21.27
N LYS A 140 -6.02 23.65 -20.92
CA LYS A 140 -6.38 25.02 -21.33
C LYS A 140 -6.35 25.04 -22.86
N ALA A 141 -7.48 25.35 -23.49
CA ALA A 141 -7.49 25.67 -24.91
C ALA A 141 -6.62 26.91 -25.12
N GLU A 142 -5.69 26.83 -26.09
CA GLU A 142 -4.86 27.95 -26.55
C GLU A 142 -5.70 29.01 -27.26
#